data_AF-A0A562ZTH8-F1
#
_entry.id   AF-A0A562ZTH8-F1
#
_cell.length_a   1.000
_cell.length_b   1.000
_cell.length_c   1.000
_cell.angle_alpha   90.00
_cell.angle_beta   90.00
_cell.angle_gamma   90.00
#
_symmetry.space_group_name_H-M   'P 1'
#
loop_
_entity.id
_entity.type
_entity.pdbx_description
1 polymer ?
#
loop_
_entity_poly.entity_id
_entity_poly.type
_entity_poly.pdbx_seq_one_letter_code
_entity_poly.pdbx_strand_id
1 'polypeptide(L)'
;MELMNPAERHAQALESERKAWILVADKLPGAPGHDPNLWELWKATVEVADEAKRALMIPGRRSGAGAESVLQHLAHEADFKPFKGGPG
;
A
#
# COMPACT_ATOMS: atom_id res chain seq x y z
N MET A 1 2.15 17.23 14.21
CA MET A 1 1.98 16.06 13.33
C MET A 1 1.42 14.96 14.19
N GLU A 2 0.12 14.74 14.12
CA GLU A 2 -0.53 13.68 14.89
C GLU A 2 0.02 12.34 14.40
N LEU A 3 0.67 11.60 15.28
CA LEU A 3 1.21 10.29 14.99
C LEU A 3 0.02 9.35 14.82
N MET A 4 -0.42 9.20 13.57
CA MET A 4 -1.47 8.26 13.14
C MET A 4 -1.35 6.95 13.91
N ASN A 5 -2.41 6.53 14.60
CA ASN A 5 -2.37 5.35 15.45
C ASN A 5 -2.03 4.12 14.58
N PRO A 6 -1.16 3.19 15.02
CA PRO A 6 -0.85 1.97 14.27
C PRO A 6 -2.08 1.20 13.76
N ALA A 7 -3.22 1.27 14.46
CA ALA A 7 -4.48 0.68 13.99
C ALA A 7 -5.04 1.39 12.74
N GLU A 8 -4.98 2.72 12.71
CA GLU A 8 -5.42 3.52 11.57
C GLU A 8 -4.49 3.33 10.36
N ARG A 9 -3.17 3.22 10.59
CA ARG A 9 -2.20 2.89 9.54
C ARG A 9 -2.49 1.54 8.91
N HIS A 10 -2.78 0.52 9.72
CA HIS A 10 -3.14 -0.79 9.21
C HIS A 10 -4.46 -0.78 8.43
N ALA A 11 -5.48 -0.08 8.90
CA ALA A 11 -6.74 0.09 8.17
C ALA A 11 -6.53 0.77 6.81
N GLN A 12 -5.70 1.82 6.78
CA GLN A 12 -5.36 2.54 5.54
C GLN A 12 -4.55 1.67 4.56
N ALA A 13 -3.61 0.87 5.08
CA ALA A 13 -2.84 -0.06 4.26
C ALA A 13 -3.73 -1.14 3.63
N LEU A 14 -4.67 -1.71 4.40
CA LEU A 14 -5.66 -2.67 3.88
C LEU A 14 -6.64 -2.08 2.86
N GLU A 15 -6.97 -0.79 2.98
CA GLU A 15 -7.80 -0.13 1.96
C GLU A 15 -7.00 0.11 0.67
N SER A 16 -5.72 0.46 0.79
CA SER A 16 -4.83 0.70 -0.34
C SER A 16 -4.55 -0.60 -1.10
N GLU A 17 -4.30 -1.70 -0.38
CA GLU A 17 -4.17 -3.04 -0.94
C GLU A 17 -5.43 -3.46 -1.70
N ARG A 18 -6.62 -3.28 -1.11
CA ARG A 18 -7.88 -3.60 -1.79
C ARG A 18 -8.10 -2.79 -3.06
N LYS A 19 -7.75 -1.50 -3.08
CA LYS A 19 -7.83 -0.66 -4.28
C LYS A 19 -6.85 -1.14 -5.36
N ALA A 20 -5.62 -1.47 -4.98
CA ALA A 20 -4.64 -2.02 -5.91
C ALA A 20 -5.09 -3.39 -6.46
N TRP A 21 -5.71 -4.23 -5.62
CA TRP A 21 -6.27 -5.52 -6.04
C TRP A 21 -7.33 -5.35 -7.13
N ILE A 22 -8.27 -4.40 -6.96
CA ILE A 22 -9.31 -4.10 -7.96
C ILE A 22 -8.70 -3.72 -9.32
N LEU A 23 -7.57 -3.01 -9.32
CA LEU A 23 -6.90 -2.58 -10.55
C LEU A 23 -6.12 -3.71 -11.25
N VAL A 24 -5.60 -4.67 -10.48
CA VAL A 24 -4.76 -5.75 -11.01
C VAL A 24 -5.51 -7.07 -11.24
N ALA A 25 -6.71 -7.24 -10.67
CA ALA A 25 -7.46 -8.51 -10.72
C ALA A 25 -7.64 -9.06 -12.15
N ASP A 26 -7.88 -8.20 -13.14
CA ASP A 26 -8.01 -8.56 -14.56
C ASP A 26 -6.68 -8.52 -15.34
N LYS A 27 -5.60 -8.11 -14.69
CA LYS A 27 -4.26 -7.90 -15.29
C LYS A 27 -3.18 -8.75 -14.62
N LEU A 28 -3.59 -9.85 -13.99
CA LEU A 28 -2.71 -10.79 -13.30
C LEU A 28 -1.70 -11.44 -14.26
N PRO A 29 -0.55 -11.92 -13.76
CA PRO A 29 0.38 -12.71 -14.55
C PRO A 29 -0.34 -13.90 -15.21
N GLY A 30 -0.28 -13.99 -16.53
CA GLY A 30 -0.97 -15.02 -17.31
C GLY A 30 -2.37 -14.64 -17.84
N ALA A 31 -2.91 -13.47 -17.46
CA ALA A 31 -4.13 -12.92 -18.06
C ALA A 31 -3.83 -12.17 -19.37
N PRO A 32 -4.76 -12.16 -20.35
CA PRO A 32 -4.65 -11.30 -21.52
C PRO A 32 -4.74 -9.83 -21.09
N GLY A 33 -3.66 -9.06 -21.29
CA GLY A 33 -3.55 -7.70 -20.77
C GLY A 33 -2.80 -7.57 -19.44
N HIS A 34 -1.98 -8.58 -19.10
CA HIS A 34 -1.06 -8.51 -17.97
C HIS A 34 -0.27 -7.20 -17.96
N ASP A 35 -0.29 -6.54 -16.81
CA ASP A 35 0.40 -5.28 -16.58
C ASP A 35 1.39 -5.48 -15.42
N PRO A 36 2.70 -5.60 -15.71
CA PRO A 36 3.70 -5.87 -14.69
C PRO A 36 3.80 -4.72 -13.69
N ASN A 37 3.54 -3.48 -14.09
CA ASN A 37 3.64 -2.33 -13.18
C ASN A 37 2.50 -2.33 -12.15
N LEU A 38 1.27 -2.64 -12.57
CA LEU A 38 0.14 -2.80 -11.66
C LEU A 38 0.31 -4.02 -10.74
N TRP A 39 0.95 -5.08 -11.22
CA TRP A 39 1.32 -6.23 -10.41
C TRP A 39 2.37 -5.90 -9.34
N GLU A 40 3.44 -5.18 -9.69
CA GLU A 40 4.42 -4.72 -8.72
C GLU A 40 3.80 -3.75 -7.70
N LEU A 41 2.89 -2.86 -8.13
CA LEU A 41 2.16 -1.95 -7.24
C LEU A 41 1.31 -2.72 -6.22
N TRP A 42 0.55 -3.72 -6.65
CA TRP A 42 -0.25 -4.53 -5.72
C TRP A 42 0.65 -5.26 -4.71
N LYS A 43 1.74 -5.89 -5.16
CA LYS A 43 2.71 -6.53 -4.24
C LYS A 43 3.26 -5.56 -3.21
N ALA A 44 3.65 -4.35 -3.62
CA ALA A 44 4.13 -3.32 -2.70
C ALA A 44 3.05 -2.92 -1.68
N THR A 45 1.77 -2.83 -2.08
CA THR A 45 0.69 -2.52 -1.12
C THR A 45 0.44 -3.65 -0.11
N VAL A 46 0.60 -4.90 -0.55
CA VAL A 46 0.54 -6.07 0.34
C VAL A 46 1.68 -6.03 1.37
N GLU A 47 2.90 -5.67 0.96
CA GLU A 47 4.05 -5.54 1.88
C GLU A 47 3.81 -4.46 2.94
N VAL A 48 3.25 -3.31 2.56
CA VAL A 48 2.91 -2.24 3.52
C VAL A 48 1.78 -2.67 4.47
N ALA A 49 0.79 -3.41 4.00
CA ALA A 49 -0.25 -3.96 4.87
C ALA A 49 0.32 -4.99 5.86
N ASP A 50 1.23 -5.87 5.43
CA ASP A 50 1.91 -6.82 6.33
C ASP A 50 2.80 -6.10 7.34
N GLU A 51 3.51 -5.06 6.93
CA GLU A 51 4.33 -4.25 7.84
C GLU A 51 3.47 -3.53 8.89
N ALA A 52 2.37 -2.89 8.47
CA ALA A 52 1.44 -2.23 9.39
C ALA A 52 0.81 -3.23 10.38
N LYS A 53 0.51 -4.45 9.91
CA LYS A 53 0.04 -5.56 10.75
C LYS A 53 1.10 -5.98 11.76
N ARG A 54 2.37 -6.08 11.36
CA ARG A 54 3.48 -6.39 12.27
C ARG A 54 3.69 -5.31 13.33
N ALA A 55 3.53 -4.04 12.97
CA ALA A 55 3.62 -2.91 13.90
C ALA A 55 2.50 -2.95 14.97
N LEU A 56 1.33 -3.51 14.65
CA LEU A 56 0.26 -3.80 15.62
C LEU A 56 0.60 -4.96 16.56
N MET A 57 1.28 -6.00 16.05
CA MET A 57 1.60 -7.21 16.83
C MET A 57 2.83 -7.04 17.72
N ILE A 58 3.76 -6.15 17.38
CA ILE A 58 5.00 -5.91 18.15
C ILE A 58 5.11 -4.41 18.45
N PRO A 59 4.64 -3.93 19.61
CA PRO A 59 4.76 -2.53 19.98
C PRO A 59 6.25 -2.14 20.10
N GLY A 60 6.71 -1.18 19.28
CA GLY A 60 8.06 -0.61 19.35
C GLY A 60 9.00 -0.90 18.17
N ARG A 61 8.60 -1.73 17.19
CA ARG A 61 9.40 -1.90 15.96
C ARG A 61 9.11 -0.76 14.99
N ARG A 62 10.09 0.11 14.73
CA ARG A 62 9.99 1.16 13.70
C ARG A 62 9.91 0.49 12.31
N SER A 63 8.79 0.75 11.61
CA SER A 63 8.58 0.46 10.19
C SER A 63 9.76 0.92 9.34
N GLY A 64 10.18 0.10 8.38
CA GLY A 64 11.22 0.44 7.44
C GLY A 64 10.68 1.41 6.39
N ALA A 65 11.16 2.65 6.41
CA ALA A 65 10.74 3.75 5.54
C ALA A 65 10.85 3.52 4.01
N GLY A 66 11.24 2.31 3.56
CA GLY A 66 11.44 1.99 2.15
C GLY A 66 10.16 1.66 1.39
N ALA A 67 9.24 0.89 2.00
CA ALA A 67 8.06 0.40 1.28
C ALA A 67 7.06 1.53 0.96
N GLU A 68 6.92 2.50 1.87
CA GLU A 68 6.08 3.68 1.67
C GLU A 68 6.58 4.58 0.53
N SER A 69 7.91 4.69 0.35
CA SER A 69 8.53 5.49 -0.72
C SER A 69 8.37 4.84 -2.10
N VAL A 70 8.42 3.51 -2.18
CA VAL A 70 8.20 2.76 -3.42
C VAL A 70 6.72 2.86 -3.83
N LEU A 71 5.81 2.79 -2.86
CA LEU A 71 4.39 3.03 -3.12
C LEU A 71 4.12 4.42 -3.67
N GLN A 72 4.73 5.48 -3.12
CA GLN A 72 4.50 6.83 -3.67
C GLN A 72 5.01 6.99 -5.10
N HIS A 73 6.13 6.36 -5.44
CA HIS A 73 6.69 6.42 -6.79
C HIS A 73 5.82 5.66 -7.80
N LEU A 74 5.51 4.40 -7.52
CA LEU A 74 4.66 3.57 -8.37
C LEU A 74 3.24 4.11 -8.47
N ALA A 75 2.72 4.69 -7.38
CA ALA A 75 1.42 5.31 -7.38
C ALA A 75 1.37 6.56 -8.27
N HIS A 76 2.43 7.38 -8.27
CA HIS A 76 2.53 8.53 -9.17
C HIS A 76 2.56 8.13 -10.64
N GLU A 77 3.28 7.05 -10.98
CA GLU A 77 3.36 6.52 -12.35
C GLU A 77 2.03 5.87 -12.80
N ALA A 78 1.28 5.28 -11.88
CA ALA A 78 0.01 4.62 -12.15
C ALA A 78 -1.23 5.54 -12.11
N ASP A 79 -1.06 6.86 -11.97
CA ASP A 79 -2.13 7.82 -11.60
C ASP A 79 -2.91 7.42 -10.32
N PHE A 80 -2.29 6.61 -9.48
CA PHE A 80 -2.84 6.19 -8.21
C PHE A 80 -2.60 7.34 -7.22
N LYS A 81 -3.65 8.07 -6.84
CA LYS A 81 -3.53 9.11 -5.81
C LYS A 81 -3.39 8.46 -4.43
N PRO A 82 -2.24 8.57 -3.74
CA PRO A 82 -2.22 8.29 -2.32
C PRO A 82 -3.17 9.25 -1.62
N PHE A 83 -4.02 8.74 -0.75
CA PHE A 83 -5.00 9.55 -0.05
C PHE A 83 -4.26 10.52 0.88
N LYS A 84 -4.25 11.82 0.55
CA LYS A 84 -3.87 12.87 1.50
C LYS A 84 -4.99 13.01 2.53
N GLY A 85 -5.03 12.11 3.50
CA GLY A 85 -5.74 12.33 4.75
C GLY A 85 -4.96 13.36 5.59
N GLY A 86 -5.17 14.65 5.32
CA GLY A 86 -4.81 15.71 6.25
C GLY A 86 -5.99 15.95 7.20
N PRO A 87 -5.78 16.03 8.53
CA PRO A 87 -6.85 16.43 9.43
C PRO A 87 -7.13 17.93 9.25
N GLY A 88 -8.39 18.26 9.00
CA GLY A 88 -8.95 19.60 9.22
C GLY A 88 -9.38 19.76 10.67
#